data_AF-A0A0S8D3T7-F1
#
_entry.id   AF-A0A0S8D3T7-F1
#
_cell.length_a   1.000
_cell.length_b   1.000
_cell.length_c   1.000
_cell.angle_alpha   90.00
_cell.angle_beta   90.00
_cell.angle_gamma   90.00
#
_symmetry.space_group_name_H-M   'P 1'
#
loop_
_entity.id
_entity.type
_entity.pdbx_description
1 polymer ?
#
loop_
_entity_poly.entity_id
_entity_poly.type
_entity_poly.pdbx_seq_one_letter_code
_entity_poly.pdbx_strand_id
1 'polypeptide(L)'
;MNHTYAEINLKALYHNLALVKSKTSNKDIIAVVKANAYGHGAVTVSKALIQKGISKLGVAFTEEAVLLRNSGIDIPILVFFDRDNIDTCLRYNLTPVLFNLKTARQYSAAARKKNSTIPVHIKVDTGMGRVGFNLESAVSSITRIADLKNIKLEGLMSHFSDADLEDKEYTRFQLAKFTALIQDLKARKIGFRHHHLANSAAILTMPAAHLNMVRPGIMLYGYGCCEREKLKPVLSLKSSIVLLKKVSAGTPISYGKTFITRKRSTIATIALGYADGYSRKLSNIGEVLIEGQRAP
;
A
#
# COMPACT_ATOMS: atom_id res chain seq x y z
N MET A 1 11.57 8.97 27.76
CA MET A 1 12.06 8.09 26.68
C MET A 1 11.04 6.98 26.49
N ASN A 2 10.59 6.72 25.25
CA ASN A 2 9.73 5.57 25.01
C ASN A 2 10.55 4.29 25.11
N HIS A 3 10.19 3.37 26.01
CA HIS A 3 10.90 2.09 26.18
C HIS A 3 10.83 1.21 24.94
N THR A 4 9.79 1.38 24.11
CA THR A 4 9.53 0.65 22.87
C THR A 4 9.32 1.63 21.73
N TYR A 5 9.98 1.38 20.60
CA TYR A 5 9.88 2.22 19.42
C TYR A 5 10.15 1.43 18.13
N ALA A 6 9.55 1.90 17.03
CA ALA A 6 9.87 1.46 15.68
C ALA A 6 10.90 2.41 15.06
N GLU A 7 12.09 1.90 14.78
CA GLU A 7 13.15 2.63 14.07
C GLU A 7 12.97 2.46 12.55
N ILE A 8 12.94 3.58 11.83
CA ILE A 8 12.67 3.62 10.38
C ILE A 8 13.93 4.02 9.62
N ASN A 9 14.49 3.08 8.85
CA ASN A 9 15.71 3.29 8.08
C ASN A 9 15.42 3.87 6.68
N LEU A 10 15.49 5.20 6.56
CA LEU A 10 15.25 5.87 5.27
C LEU A 10 16.27 5.50 4.18
N LYS A 11 17.49 5.08 4.53
CA LYS A 11 18.47 4.60 3.52
C LYS A 11 17.98 3.30 2.88
N ALA A 12 17.38 2.40 3.66
CA ALA A 12 16.76 1.19 3.13
C ALA A 12 15.56 1.50 2.24
N LEU A 13 14.71 2.46 2.64
CA LEU A 13 13.59 2.93 1.82
C LEU A 13 14.06 3.49 0.47
N TYR A 14 15.13 4.29 0.45
CA TYR A 14 15.70 4.84 -0.79
C TYR A 14 16.30 3.75 -1.69
N HIS A 15 16.98 2.76 -1.11
CA HIS A 15 17.47 1.58 -1.83
C HIS A 15 16.32 0.84 -2.51
N ASN A 16 15.24 0.56 -1.78
CA ASN A 16 14.08 -0.14 -2.32
C ASN A 16 13.39 0.68 -3.43
N LEU A 17 13.28 2.00 -3.27
CA LEU A 17 12.75 2.87 -4.32
C LEU A 17 13.63 2.87 -5.58
N ALA A 18 14.95 2.89 -5.43
CA ALA A 18 15.87 2.79 -6.57
C ALA A 18 15.68 1.47 -7.33
N LEU A 19 15.43 0.38 -6.62
CA LEU A 19 15.10 -0.90 -7.24
C LEU A 19 13.78 -0.84 -8.02
N VAL A 20 12.72 -0.23 -7.48
CA VAL A 20 11.46 -0.01 -8.22
C VAL A 20 11.74 0.72 -9.53
N LYS A 21 12.47 1.84 -9.46
CA LYS A 21 12.80 2.66 -10.63
C LYS A 21 13.58 1.88 -11.68
N SER A 22 14.56 1.10 -11.26
CA SER A 22 15.34 0.22 -12.14
C SER A 22 14.46 -0.84 -12.81
N LYS A 23 13.65 -1.57 -12.04
CA LYS A 23 12.80 -2.65 -12.57
C LYS A 23 11.76 -2.17 -13.56
N THR A 24 11.31 -0.93 -13.40
CA THR A 24 10.25 -0.34 -14.23
C THR A 24 10.79 0.54 -15.34
N SER A 25 12.11 0.63 -15.55
CA SER A 25 12.70 1.55 -16.52
C SER A 25 12.17 2.99 -16.35
N ASN A 26 12.03 3.43 -15.09
CA ASN A 26 11.52 4.75 -14.70
C ASN A 26 10.10 5.09 -15.19
N LYS A 27 9.17 4.12 -15.28
CA LYS A 27 7.73 4.44 -15.46
C LYS A 27 7.21 5.30 -14.31
N ASP A 28 6.04 5.90 -14.48
CA ASP A 28 5.38 6.65 -13.41
C ASP A 28 5.12 5.74 -12.19
N ILE A 29 5.32 6.29 -11.00
CA ILE A 29 5.17 5.55 -9.74
C ILE A 29 4.14 6.25 -8.87
N ILE A 30 3.12 5.50 -8.45
CA ILE A 30 2.28 5.87 -7.30
C ILE A 30 2.83 5.12 -6.09
N ALA A 31 3.55 5.82 -5.21
CA ALA A 31 4.05 5.19 -3.99
C ALA A 31 2.89 4.99 -3.00
N VAL A 32 2.63 3.73 -2.65
CA VAL A 32 1.50 3.38 -1.79
C VAL A 32 1.90 3.51 -0.32
N VAL A 33 1.28 4.49 0.35
CA VAL A 33 1.58 4.90 1.74
C VAL A 33 0.36 4.77 2.66
N LYS A 34 -0.64 3.98 2.26
CA LYS A 34 -1.80 3.62 3.08
C LYS A 34 -1.40 2.92 4.39
N ALA A 35 -2.35 2.82 5.31
CA ALA A 35 -2.20 2.25 6.64
C ALA A 35 -0.99 2.81 7.38
N ASN A 36 -0.89 4.15 7.42
CA ASN A 36 0.25 4.86 8.02
C ASN A 36 1.61 4.45 7.41
N ALA A 37 1.70 4.39 6.08
CA ALA A 37 2.82 3.81 5.34
C ALA A 37 3.18 2.40 5.83
N TYR A 38 2.19 1.51 5.90
CA TYR A 38 2.37 0.14 6.40
C TYR A 38 2.99 0.12 7.82
N GLY A 39 2.58 1.05 8.68
CA GLY A 39 3.11 1.21 10.04
C GLY A 39 4.45 1.96 10.17
N HIS A 40 5.03 2.46 9.07
CA HIS A 40 6.33 3.13 9.07
C HIS A 40 6.25 4.66 9.28
N GLY A 41 5.05 5.22 9.39
CA GLY A 41 4.84 6.66 9.56
C GLY A 41 4.60 7.36 8.22
N ALA A 42 3.33 7.62 7.90
CA ALA A 42 2.88 8.10 6.60
C ALA A 42 3.55 9.41 6.17
N VAL A 43 3.60 10.39 7.08
CA VAL A 43 4.14 11.73 6.78
C VAL A 43 5.63 11.67 6.48
N THR A 44 6.42 11.06 7.36
CA THR A 44 7.88 10.96 7.22
C THR A 44 8.27 10.17 5.98
N VAL A 45 7.64 9.01 5.75
CA VAL A 45 7.88 8.19 4.57
C VAL A 45 7.52 8.95 3.30
N SER A 46 6.35 9.60 3.26
CA SER A 46 5.90 10.33 2.07
C SER A 46 6.85 11.48 1.72
N LYS A 47 7.25 12.29 2.70
CA LYS A 47 8.24 13.37 2.50
C LYS A 47 9.57 12.83 1.98
N ALA A 48 10.07 11.73 2.56
CA ALA A 48 11.30 11.08 2.14
C ALA A 48 11.22 10.57 0.68
N LEU A 49 10.10 9.96 0.29
CA LEU A 49 9.87 9.48 -1.08
C LEU A 49 9.77 10.64 -2.08
N ILE A 50 9.09 11.73 -1.72
CA ILE A 50 8.98 12.94 -2.54
C ILE A 50 10.35 13.55 -2.80
N GLN A 51 11.20 13.64 -1.77
CA GLN A 51 12.59 14.12 -1.91
C GLN A 51 13.40 13.27 -2.90
N LYS A 52 13.02 12.00 -3.11
CA LYS A 52 13.63 11.10 -4.11
C LYS A 52 12.88 11.06 -5.44
N GLY A 53 12.03 12.05 -5.70
CA GLY A 53 11.37 12.27 -6.99
C GLY A 53 10.11 11.45 -7.20
N ILE A 54 9.45 10.97 -6.14
CA ILE A 54 8.07 10.47 -6.26
C ILE A 54 7.13 11.65 -6.48
N SER A 55 6.33 11.58 -7.54
CA SER A 55 5.40 12.63 -7.95
C SER A 55 3.93 12.30 -7.67
N LYS A 56 3.60 11.07 -7.24
CA LYS A 56 2.23 10.64 -6.89
C LYS A 56 2.23 9.69 -5.68
N LEU A 57 1.27 9.86 -4.78
CA LEU A 57 1.04 8.96 -3.64
C LEU A 57 -0.30 8.23 -3.78
N GLY A 58 -0.41 7.06 -3.14
CA GLY A 58 -1.64 6.29 -3.05
C GLY A 58 -1.99 5.93 -1.61
N VAL A 59 -3.22 6.23 -1.19
CA VAL A 59 -3.76 5.92 0.14
C VAL A 59 -5.08 5.16 0.03
N ALA A 60 -5.52 4.54 1.12
CA ALA A 60 -6.76 3.76 1.15
C ALA A 60 -7.99 4.66 1.25
N PHE A 61 -8.00 5.59 2.23
CA PHE A 61 -9.16 6.42 2.56
C PHE A 61 -8.80 7.92 2.61
N THR A 62 -9.79 8.80 2.57
CA THR A 62 -9.53 10.25 2.49
C THR A 62 -8.87 10.79 3.76
N GLU A 63 -9.11 10.23 4.93
CA GLU A 63 -8.53 10.66 6.21
C GLU A 63 -6.99 10.59 6.18
N GLU A 64 -6.46 9.54 5.53
CA GLU A 64 -5.03 9.40 5.32
C GLU A 64 -4.48 10.50 4.40
N ALA A 65 -5.21 10.85 3.35
CA ALA A 65 -4.83 11.93 2.44
C ALA A 65 -4.90 13.30 3.13
N VAL A 66 -5.93 13.53 3.96
CA VAL A 66 -6.10 14.76 4.75
C VAL A 66 -4.93 14.93 5.71
N LEU A 67 -4.50 13.87 6.39
CA LEU A 67 -3.29 13.89 7.24
C LEU A 67 -2.06 14.34 6.44
N LEU A 68 -1.86 13.78 5.24
CA LEU A 68 -0.72 14.14 4.38
C LEU A 68 -0.80 15.61 3.93
N ARG A 69 -1.98 16.08 3.52
CA ARG A 69 -2.23 17.48 3.12
C ARG A 69 -1.95 18.45 4.27
N ASN A 70 -2.50 18.19 5.44
CA ASN A 70 -2.27 18.99 6.65
C ASN A 70 -0.80 19.00 7.08
N SER A 71 0.00 18.04 6.61
CA SER A 71 1.44 17.97 6.86
C SER A 71 2.29 18.69 5.79
N GLY A 72 1.65 19.40 4.85
CA GLY A 72 2.29 20.18 3.77
C GLY A 72 2.66 19.37 2.53
N ILE A 73 1.99 18.23 2.28
CA ILE A 73 2.21 17.45 1.05
C ILE A 73 1.21 17.87 -0.01
N ASP A 74 1.69 18.42 -1.12
CA ASP A 74 0.84 18.98 -2.18
C ASP A 74 0.84 18.19 -3.49
N ILE A 75 1.70 17.17 -3.63
CA ILE A 75 1.69 16.32 -4.82
C ILE A 75 0.36 15.53 -4.96
N PRO A 76 -0.03 15.07 -6.16
CA PRO A 76 -1.25 14.28 -6.34
C PRO A 76 -1.33 13.05 -5.42
N ILE A 77 -2.50 12.87 -4.80
CA ILE A 77 -2.81 11.74 -3.92
C ILE A 77 -4.03 11.00 -4.48
N LEU A 78 -3.85 9.73 -4.81
CA LEU A 78 -4.90 8.82 -5.25
C LEU A 78 -5.54 8.12 -4.05
N VAL A 79 -6.87 8.17 -3.94
CA VAL A 79 -7.64 7.53 -2.87
C VAL A 79 -8.38 6.29 -3.40
N PHE A 80 -8.09 5.12 -2.85
CA PHE A 80 -8.56 3.85 -3.43
C PHE A 80 -10.00 3.48 -3.11
N PHE A 81 -10.50 3.76 -1.90
CA PHE A 81 -11.76 3.18 -1.41
C PHE A 81 -12.81 4.19 -1.00
N ASP A 82 -12.42 5.40 -0.61
CA ASP A 82 -13.34 6.40 -0.05
C ASP A 82 -13.93 7.35 -1.10
N ARG A 83 -14.52 6.77 -2.14
CA ARG A 83 -15.06 7.52 -3.28
C ARG A 83 -16.31 8.33 -2.94
N ASP A 84 -17.05 7.99 -1.89
CA ASP A 84 -18.32 8.65 -1.59
C ASP A 84 -18.11 9.93 -0.74
N ASN A 85 -16.91 10.17 -0.23
CA ASN A 85 -16.50 11.40 0.47
C ASN A 85 -16.10 12.54 -0.49
N ILE A 86 -17.06 12.93 -1.34
CA ILE A 86 -16.85 13.85 -2.48
C ILE A 86 -16.35 15.23 -2.04
N ASP A 87 -16.93 15.78 -0.99
CA ASP A 87 -16.59 17.13 -0.51
C ASP A 87 -15.14 17.18 -0.01
N THR A 88 -14.68 16.14 0.69
CA THR A 88 -13.30 16.01 1.14
C THR A 88 -12.35 15.89 -0.04
N CYS A 89 -12.66 15.02 -1.02
CA CYS A 89 -11.87 14.90 -2.24
C CYS A 89 -11.70 16.22 -2.99
N LEU A 90 -12.79 17.00 -3.15
CA LEU A 90 -12.73 18.30 -3.81
C LEU A 90 -12.03 19.37 -2.97
N ARG A 91 -12.23 19.38 -1.65
CA ARG A 91 -11.61 20.35 -0.73
C ARG A 91 -10.09 20.19 -0.67
N TYR A 92 -9.62 18.94 -0.64
CA TYR A 92 -8.20 18.61 -0.49
C TYR A 92 -7.51 18.27 -1.82
N ASN A 93 -8.17 18.51 -2.96
CA ASN A 93 -7.65 18.21 -4.30
C ASN A 93 -7.08 16.78 -4.39
N LEU A 94 -7.92 15.80 -4.06
CA LEU A 94 -7.62 14.38 -4.10
C LEU A 94 -8.14 13.78 -5.41
N THR A 95 -7.44 12.77 -5.92
CA THR A 95 -7.87 12.00 -7.09
C THR A 95 -8.62 10.76 -6.59
N PRO A 96 -9.96 10.67 -6.74
CA PRO A 96 -10.71 9.49 -6.32
C PRO A 96 -10.60 8.34 -7.35
N VAL A 97 -10.63 7.11 -6.86
CA VAL A 97 -10.86 5.93 -7.68
C VAL A 97 -12.36 5.63 -7.77
N LEU A 98 -12.91 5.63 -8.98
CA LEU A 98 -14.32 5.41 -9.25
C LEU A 98 -14.56 4.05 -9.91
N PHE A 99 -15.68 3.43 -9.52
CA PHE A 99 -16.09 2.13 -10.05
C PHE A 99 -17.62 1.98 -10.13
N ASN A 100 -18.34 3.11 -10.19
CA ASN A 100 -19.75 3.15 -10.58
C ASN A 100 -20.11 4.52 -11.20
N LEU A 101 -21.16 4.53 -12.04
CA LEU A 101 -21.60 5.73 -12.76
C LEU A 101 -22.31 6.76 -11.86
N LYS A 102 -23.01 6.33 -10.81
CA LYS A 102 -23.73 7.22 -9.88
C LYS A 102 -22.76 8.17 -9.18
N THR A 103 -21.70 7.64 -8.58
CA THR A 103 -20.65 8.43 -7.93
C THR A 103 -19.92 9.34 -8.92
N ALA A 104 -19.64 8.87 -10.14
CA ALA A 104 -19.05 9.72 -11.18
C ALA A 104 -19.92 10.94 -11.55
N ARG A 105 -21.25 10.75 -11.66
CA ARG A 105 -22.20 11.86 -11.86
C ARG A 105 -22.23 12.82 -10.67
N GLN A 106 -22.14 12.32 -9.44
CA GLN A 106 -22.08 13.15 -8.24
C GLN A 106 -20.80 14.00 -8.21
N TYR A 107 -19.64 13.41 -8.52
CA TYR A 107 -18.38 14.18 -8.66
C TYR A 107 -18.48 15.23 -9.76
N SER A 108 -19.03 14.89 -10.92
CA SER A 108 -19.21 15.83 -12.02
C SER A 108 -20.08 17.02 -11.61
N ALA A 109 -21.22 16.76 -10.94
CA ALA A 109 -22.10 17.81 -10.45
C ALA A 109 -21.44 18.69 -9.38
N ALA A 110 -20.67 18.09 -8.46
CA ALA A 110 -19.98 18.82 -7.40
C ALA A 110 -18.81 19.66 -7.93
N ALA A 111 -18.02 19.13 -8.88
CA ALA A 111 -16.97 19.88 -9.57
C ALA A 111 -17.55 21.03 -10.41
N ARG A 112 -18.70 20.82 -11.07
CA ARG A 112 -19.43 21.88 -11.79
C ARG A 112 -19.79 23.06 -10.88
N LYS A 113 -20.29 22.79 -9.67
CA LYS A 113 -20.62 23.85 -8.68
C LYS A 113 -19.41 24.70 -8.29
N LYS A 114 -18.19 24.17 -8.43
CA LYS A 114 -16.92 24.86 -8.15
C LYS A 114 -16.24 25.41 -9.41
N ASN A 115 -16.91 25.37 -10.57
CA ASN A 115 -16.34 25.73 -11.87
C ASN A 115 -14.99 25.04 -12.15
N SER A 116 -14.87 23.77 -11.74
CA SER A 116 -13.64 22.99 -11.91
C SER A 116 -13.87 21.67 -12.62
N THR A 117 -12.76 21.00 -12.94
CA THR A 117 -12.73 19.59 -13.35
C THR A 117 -11.99 18.79 -12.29
N ILE A 118 -12.35 17.53 -12.12
CA ILE A 118 -11.66 16.63 -11.18
C ILE A 118 -11.02 15.46 -11.95
N PRO A 119 -9.71 15.20 -11.77
CA PRO A 119 -9.11 13.98 -12.27
C PRO A 119 -9.63 12.78 -11.51
N VAL A 120 -9.93 11.70 -12.22
CA VAL A 120 -10.38 10.44 -11.61
C VAL A 120 -9.62 9.27 -12.20
N HIS A 121 -9.47 8.22 -11.41
CA HIS A 121 -9.05 6.92 -11.91
C HIS A 121 -10.23 5.98 -11.94
N ILE A 122 -10.41 5.24 -13.03
CA ILE A 122 -11.46 4.23 -13.15
C ILE A 122 -10.89 2.87 -12.80
N LYS A 123 -11.55 2.19 -11.86
CA LYS A 123 -11.22 0.82 -11.45
C LYS A 123 -12.13 -0.17 -12.14
N VAL A 124 -11.51 -1.18 -12.76
CA VAL A 124 -12.20 -2.33 -13.34
C VAL A 124 -11.75 -3.58 -12.60
N ASP A 125 -12.67 -4.52 -12.43
CA ASP A 125 -12.37 -5.83 -11.87
C ASP A 125 -12.08 -6.82 -13.00
N THR A 126 -10.82 -7.24 -13.10
CA THR A 126 -10.36 -8.21 -14.11
C THR A 126 -10.27 -9.63 -13.57
N GLY A 127 -10.66 -9.87 -12.31
CA GLY A 127 -10.62 -11.18 -11.65
C GLY A 127 -10.24 -11.15 -10.16
N MET A 128 -10.09 -9.98 -9.54
CA MET A 128 -9.80 -9.90 -8.10
C MET A 128 -11.05 -10.21 -7.26
N GLY A 129 -12.25 -9.93 -7.80
CA GLY A 129 -13.52 -10.15 -7.11
C GLY A 129 -13.73 -9.24 -5.90
N ARG A 130 -13.17 -8.02 -5.90
CA ARG A 130 -13.20 -7.11 -4.74
C ARG A 130 -13.96 -5.82 -5.01
N VAL A 131 -13.40 -4.97 -5.88
CA VAL A 131 -14.00 -3.69 -6.27
C VAL A 131 -13.57 -3.34 -7.70
N GLY A 132 -14.48 -2.73 -8.44
CA GLY A 132 -14.30 -2.33 -9.82
C GLY A 132 -15.57 -2.49 -10.63
N PHE A 133 -15.64 -1.83 -11.78
CA PHE A 133 -16.64 -2.19 -12.78
C PHE A 133 -16.44 -3.65 -13.20
N ASN A 134 -17.53 -4.40 -13.31
CA ASN A 134 -17.50 -5.68 -14.02
C ASN A 134 -17.09 -5.40 -15.47
N LEU A 135 -16.14 -6.18 -16.01
CA LEU A 135 -15.64 -6.09 -17.37
C LEU A 135 -16.76 -6.00 -18.43
N GLU A 136 -17.83 -6.79 -18.31
CA GLU A 136 -18.96 -6.81 -19.25
C GLU A 136 -19.63 -5.44 -19.37
N SER A 137 -19.73 -4.74 -18.24
CA SER A 137 -20.34 -3.41 -18.14
C SER A 137 -19.35 -2.26 -18.22
N ALA A 138 -18.05 -2.55 -18.26
CA ALA A 138 -17.00 -1.55 -18.08
C ALA A 138 -16.98 -0.55 -19.24
N VAL A 139 -17.02 -1.04 -20.49
CA VAL A 139 -17.00 -0.18 -21.68
C VAL A 139 -18.19 0.77 -21.68
N SER A 140 -19.41 0.26 -21.52
CA SER A 140 -20.63 1.08 -21.54
C SER A 140 -20.67 2.11 -20.40
N SER A 141 -20.22 1.72 -19.21
CA SER A 141 -20.14 2.63 -18.06
C SER A 141 -19.09 3.72 -18.24
N ILE A 142 -17.90 3.36 -18.74
CA ILE A 142 -16.80 4.29 -18.98
C ILE A 142 -17.17 5.28 -20.07
N THR A 143 -17.83 4.85 -21.15
CA THR A 143 -18.35 5.77 -22.19
C THR A 143 -19.27 6.84 -21.58
N ARG A 144 -20.23 6.43 -20.74
CA ARG A 144 -21.12 7.38 -20.05
C ARG A 144 -20.40 8.31 -19.07
N ILE A 145 -19.26 7.89 -18.52
CA ILE A 145 -18.42 8.76 -17.66
C ILE A 145 -17.62 9.73 -18.53
N ALA A 146 -17.13 9.31 -19.69
CA ALA A 146 -16.39 10.15 -20.62
C ALA A 146 -17.21 11.36 -21.10
N ASP A 147 -18.54 11.22 -21.18
CA ASP A 147 -19.45 12.31 -21.54
C ASP A 147 -19.64 13.37 -20.42
N LEU A 148 -19.14 13.11 -19.21
CA LEU A 148 -19.25 14.03 -18.08
C LEU A 148 -18.20 15.15 -18.16
N LYS A 149 -18.60 16.34 -18.60
CA LYS A 149 -17.72 17.51 -18.84
C LYS A 149 -16.78 17.89 -17.68
N ASN A 150 -17.19 17.66 -16.43
CA ASN A 150 -16.40 18.02 -15.24
C ASN A 150 -15.51 16.88 -14.71
N ILE A 151 -15.43 15.76 -15.42
CA ILE A 151 -14.57 14.61 -15.08
C ILE A 151 -13.42 14.55 -16.08
N LYS A 152 -12.19 14.42 -15.56
CA LYS A 152 -11.00 14.13 -16.36
C LYS A 152 -10.58 12.68 -16.14
N LEU A 153 -10.68 11.85 -17.17
CA LEU A 153 -10.23 10.46 -17.15
C LEU A 153 -8.69 10.40 -17.11
N GLU A 154 -8.13 10.42 -15.90
CA GLU A 154 -6.68 10.44 -15.70
C GLU A 154 -6.07 9.03 -15.78
N GLY A 155 -6.67 8.05 -15.10
CA GLY A 155 -6.13 6.70 -15.02
C GLY A 155 -7.16 5.59 -15.20
N LEU A 156 -6.77 4.51 -15.85
CA LEU A 156 -7.50 3.24 -15.85
C LEU A 156 -6.68 2.22 -15.06
N MET A 157 -7.35 1.46 -14.18
CA MET A 157 -6.65 0.52 -13.31
C MET A 157 -7.42 -0.76 -13.02
N SER A 158 -6.66 -1.82 -12.71
CA SER A 158 -7.17 -3.02 -12.05
C SER A 158 -6.15 -3.46 -10.96
N HIS A 159 -6.28 -4.64 -10.38
CA HIS A 159 -5.32 -5.22 -9.43
C HIS A 159 -5.26 -6.72 -9.59
N PHE A 160 -4.05 -7.29 -9.56
CA PHE A 160 -3.86 -8.73 -9.57
C PHE A 160 -4.27 -9.35 -8.24
N SER A 161 -4.78 -10.58 -8.28
CA SER A 161 -4.98 -11.45 -7.11
C SER A 161 -3.69 -12.14 -6.69
N ASP A 162 -3.02 -12.77 -7.66
CA ASP A 162 -2.04 -13.83 -7.37
C ASP A 162 -0.66 -13.55 -8.00
N ALA A 163 -0.32 -12.26 -8.16
CA ALA A 163 0.93 -11.86 -8.80
C ALA A 163 2.19 -12.29 -8.03
N ASP A 164 2.06 -12.72 -6.78
CA ASP A 164 3.08 -13.26 -5.89
C ASP A 164 3.24 -14.78 -5.97
N LEU A 165 2.28 -15.53 -6.54
CA LEU A 165 2.38 -16.98 -6.72
C LEU A 165 3.34 -17.34 -7.86
N GLU A 166 3.96 -18.51 -7.82
CA GLU A 166 4.87 -18.96 -8.88
C GLU A 166 4.13 -19.13 -10.23
N ASP A 167 2.97 -19.78 -10.20
CA ASP A 167 2.10 -19.86 -11.37
C ASP A 167 1.53 -18.49 -11.73
N LYS A 168 1.76 -18.09 -12.98
CA LYS A 168 1.33 -16.80 -13.53
C LYS A 168 0.16 -16.92 -14.50
N GLU A 169 -0.48 -18.09 -14.65
CA GLU A 169 -1.59 -18.28 -15.58
C GLU A 169 -2.70 -17.25 -15.33
N TYR A 170 -3.21 -17.18 -14.09
CA TYR A 170 -4.29 -16.25 -13.75
C TYR A 170 -3.85 -14.78 -13.85
N THR A 171 -2.62 -14.47 -13.45
CA THR A 171 -2.06 -13.11 -13.58
C THR A 171 -1.98 -12.68 -15.06
N ARG A 172 -1.56 -13.57 -15.96
CA ARG A 172 -1.54 -13.32 -17.42
C ARG A 172 -2.96 -13.15 -17.97
N PHE A 173 -3.92 -13.96 -17.52
CA PHE A 173 -5.32 -13.83 -17.88
C PHE A 173 -5.91 -12.47 -17.47
N GLN A 174 -5.65 -12.02 -16.24
CA GLN A 174 -6.07 -10.69 -15.78
C GLN A 174 -5.44 -9.56 -16.61
N LEU A 175 -4.16 -9.68 -16.96
CA LEU A 175 -3.48 -8.71 -17.82
C LEU A 175 -4.10 -8.66 -19.22
N ALA A 176 -4.34 -9.81 -19.84
CA ALA A 176 -4.93 -9.90 -21.18
C ALA A 176 -6.30 -9.22 -21.25
N LYS A 177 -7.17 -9.50 -20.27
CA LYS A 177 -8.48 -8.84 -20.11
C LYS A 177 -8.34 -7.32 -19.97
N PHE A 178 -7.39 -6.86 -19.15
CA PHE A 178 -7.15 -5.44 -18.95
C PHE A 178 -6.65 -4.76 -20.24
N THR A 179 -5.72 -5.38 -20.96
CA THR A 179 -5.20 -4.84 -22.22
C THR A 179 -6.24 -4.83 -23.34
N ALA A 180 -7.11 -5.85 -23.41
CA ALA A 180 -8.23 -5.88 -24.35
C ALA A 180 -9.18 -4.70 -24.10
N LEU A 181 -9.56 -4.45 -22.85
CA LEU A 181 -10.37 -3.30 -22.48
C LEU A 181 -9.73 -1.96 -22.90
N ILE A 182 -8.41 -1.81 -22.74
CA ILE A 182 -7.70 -0.60 -23.19
C ILE A 182 -7.87 -0.40 -24.70
N GLN A 183 -7.73 -1.47 -25.50
CA GLN A 183 -7.91 -1.38 -26.95
C GLN A 183 -9.35 -1.04 -27.33
N ASP A 184 -10.34 -1.64 -26.65
CA ASP A 184 -11.76 -1.36 -26.89
C ASP A 184 -12.13 0.10 -26.62
N LEU A 185 -11.60 0.67 -25.54
CA LEU A 185 -11.80 2.08 -25.19
C LEU A 185 -11.09 3.00 -26.19
N LYS A 186 -9.87 2.65 -26.60
CA LYS A 186 -9.11 3.39 -27.61
C LYS A 186 -9.83 3.42 -28.96
N ALA A 187 -10.40 2.30 -29.40
CA ALA A 187 -11.19 2.23 -30.64
C ALA A 187 -12.42 3.17 -30.61
N ARG A 188 -12.94 3.45 -29.41
CA ARG A 188 -14.04 4.39 -29.16
C ARG A 188 -13.57 5.84 -28.91
N LYS A 189 -12.28 6.11 -29.14
CA LYS A 189 -11.64 7.42 -28.89
C LYS A 189 -11.69 7.88 -27.42
N ILE A 190 -11.85 6.94 -26.48
CA ILE A 190 -11.78 7.19 -25.04
C ILE A 190 -10.36 6.87 -24.57
N GLY A 191 -9.59 7.90 -24.24
CA GLY A 191 -8.20 7.78 -23.80
C GLY A 191 -8.03 8.03 -22.31
N PHE A 192 -7.08 7.32 -21.70
CA PHE A 192 -6.57 7.59 -20.36
C PHE A 192 -5.09 7.94 -20.46
N ARG A 193 -4.63 8.88 -19.61
CA ARG A 193 -3.20 9.22 -19.54
C ARG A 193 -2.40 8.05 -18.95
N HIS A 194 -2.95 7.40 -17.92
CA HIS A 194 -2.26 6.32 -17.24
C HIS A 194 -3.06 5.01 -17.25
N HIS A 195 -2.34 3.90 -17.39
CA HIS A 195 -2.83 2.53 -17.32
C HIS A 195 -1.97 1.80 -16.30
N HIS A 196 -2.56 1.29 -15.23
CA HIS A 196 -1.77 0.69 -14.15
C HIS A 196 -2.42 -0.52 -13.52
N LEU A 197 -1.66 -1.61 -13.49
CA LEU A 197 -2.09 -2.90 -12.95
C LEU A 197 -1.14 -3.44 -11.90
N ALA A 198 0.17 -3.30 -12.13
CA ALA A 198 1.22 -3.86 -11.30
C ALA A 198 1.22 -3.34 -9.86
N ASN A 199 1.10 -4.28 -8.91
CA ASN A 199 1.44 -4.13 -7.50
C ASN A 199 2.93 -4.52 -7.28
N SER A 200 3.39 -4.56 -6.03
CA SER A 200 4.78 -4.93 -5.71
C SER A 200 5.24 -6.25 -6.33
N ALA A 201 4.42 -7.30 -6.28
CA ALA A 201 4.81 -8.60 -6.84
C ALA A 201 4.95 -8.54 -8.37
N ALA A 202 3.95 -7.99 -9.07
CA ALA A 202 4.01 -7.85 -10.53
C ALA A 202 5.14 -6.92 -11.01
N ILE A 203 5.56 -5.92 -10.22
CA ILE A 203 6.74 -5.11 -10.52
C ILE A 203 7.99 -6.01 -10.61
N LEU A 204 8.14 -6.95 -9.68
CA LEU A 204 9.30 -7.83 -9.61
C LEU A 204 9.25 -8.95 -10.64
N THR A 205 8.06 -9.52 -10.90
CA THR A 205 7.95 -10.79 -11.63
C THR A 205 7.36 -10.66 -13.03
N MET A 206 6.77 -9.53 -13.41
CA MET A 206 6.01 -9.43 -14.67
C MET A 206 6.19 -8.07 -15.38
N PRO A 207 7.31 -7.85 -16.09
CA PRO A 207 7.59 -6.60 -16.82
C PRO A 207 6.47 -6.14 -17.76
N ALA A 208 5.77 -7.08 -18.41
CA ALA A 208 4.64 -6.77 -19.28
C ALA A 208 3.47 -6.05 -18.57
N ALA A 209 3.34 -6.19 -17.25
CA ALA A 209 2.28 -5.55 -16.46
C ALA A 209 2.61 -4.12 -16.01
N HIS A 210 3.82 -3.62 -16.25
CA HIS A 210 4.23 -2.29 -15.80
C HIS A 210 3.46 -1.18 -16.53
N LEU A 211 2.97 -1.46 -17.75
CA LEU A 211 2.18 -0.55 -18.58
C LEU A 211 2.83 0.83 -18.66
N ASN A 212 2.22 1.90 -18.16
CA ASN A 212 2.89 3.21 -18.06
C ASN A 212 2.93 3.78 -16.63
N MET A 213 2.40 3.04 -15.64
CA MET A 213 2.45 3.44 -14.24
C MET A 213 2.33 2.22 -13.32
N VAL A 214 3.07 2.22 -12.21
CA VAL A 214 3.10 1.12 -11.24
C VAL A 214 2.74 1.58 -9.82
N ARG A 215 2.40 0.62 -8.94
CA ARG A 215 1.98 0.91 -7.56
C ARG A 215 2.77 0.08 -6.55
N PRO A 216 4.05 0.39 -6.31
CA PRO A 216 4.82 -0.25 -5.26
C PRO A 216 4.23 0.12 -3.88
N GLY A 217 3.94 -0.90 -3.08
CA GLY A 217 3.57 -0.76 -1.68
C GLY A 217 4.58 -1.48 -0.82
N ILE A 218 4.28 -2.73 -0.48
CA ILE A 218 5.08 -3.54 0.46
C ILE A 218 6.58 -3.61 0.11
N MET A 219 6.94 -3.63 -1.18
CA MET A 219 8.34 -3.65 -1.62
C MET A 219 9.12 -2.38 -1.26
N LEU A 220 8.47 -1.22 -1.13
CA LEU A 220 9.15 0.00 -0.67
C LEU A 220 9.70 -0.18 0.75
N TYR A 221 9.01 -1.00 1.55
CA TYR A 221 9.32 -1.24 2.95
C TYR A 221 10.23 -2.45 3.17
N GLY A 222 10.69 -3.08 2.09
CA GLY A 222 11.70 -4.13 2.15
C GLY A 222 11.16 -5.56 2.11
N TYR A 223 9.88 -5.76 1.80
CA TYR A 223 9.28 -7.09 1.72
C TYR A 223 8.64 -7.35 0.36
N GLY A 224 8.73 -8.57 -0.13
CA GLY A 224 8.19 -8.99 -1.42
C GLY A 224 8.13 -10.50 -1.54
N CYS A 225 7.62 -10.98 -2.68
CA CYS A 225 7.46 -12.41 -2.95
C CYS A 225 8.75 -13.11 -3.37
N CYS A 226 9.86 -12.39 -3.58
CA CYS A 226 11.11 -12.93 -4.09
C CYS A 226 12.30 -12.41 -3.27
N GLU A 227 13.01 -13.31 -2.59
CA GLU A 227 14.21 -12.95 -1.81
C GLU A 227 15.38 -12.46 -2.67
N ARG A 228 15.40 -12.87 -3.95
CA ARG A 228 16.46 -12.52 -4.91
C ARG A 228 16.63 -11.02 -5.14
N GLU A 229 15.61 -10.22 -4.84
CA GLU A 229 15.53 -8.81 -5.22
C GLU A 229 16.26 -7.87 -4.25
N LYS A 230 17.03 -8.42 -3.29
CA LYS A 230 17.89 -7.66 -2.36
C LYS A 230 17.17 -6.46 -1.73
N LEU A 231 15.88 -6.62 -1.46
CA LEU A 231 15.07 -5.66 -0.72
C LEU A 231 15.63 -5.54 0.70
N LYS A 232 15.62 -4.32 1.25
CA LYS A 232 16.13 -4.05 2.59
C LYS A 232 14.97 -3.70 3.51
N PRO A 233 14.72 -4.48 4.59
CA PRO A 233 13.73 -4.13 5.60
C PRO A 233 13.94 -2.71 6.13
N VAL A 234 12.86 -1.94 6.19
CA VAL A 234 12.92 -0.52 6.60
C VAL A 234 12.69 -0.36 8.11
N LEU A 235 11.90 -1.23 8.74
CA LEU A 235 11.51 -1.12 10.14
C LEU A 235 12.28 -2.11 11.03
N SER A 236 12.78 -1.59 12.16
CA SER A 236 13.28 -2.37 13.29
C SER A 236 12.47 -2.03 14.53
N LEU A 237 11.76 -3.01 15.10
CA LEU A 237 11.07 -2.84 16.38
C LEU A 237 12.05 -3.09 17.52
N LYS A 238 12.29 -2.08 18.36
CA LYS A 238 13.22 -2.15 19.49
C LYS A 238 12.46 -1.89 20.79
N SER A 239 12.90 -2.56 21.86
CA SER A 239 12.36 -2.38 23.20
C SER A 239 13.47 -2.47 24.24
N SER A 240 13.15 -2.19 25.48
CA SER A 240 14.08 -2.16 26.61
C SER A 240 13.73 -3.25 27.62
N ILE A 241 14.75 -3.84 28.25
CA ILE A 241 14.56 -4.70 29.41
C ILE A 241 14.22 -3.80 30.61
N VAL A 242 13.05 -4.03 31.23
CA VAL A 242 12.60 -3.28 32.42
C VAL A 242 12.97 -3.98 33.72
N LEU A 243 13.19 -5.29 33.66
CA LEU A 243 13.56 -6.09 34.83
C LEU A 243 14.38 -7.30 34.40
N LEU A 244 15.46 -7.55 35.11
CA LEU A 244 16.17 -8.82 35.11
C LEU A 244 16.01 -9.48 36.47
N LYS A 245 15.55 -10.73 36.50
CA LYS A 245 15.48 -11.51 37.73
C LYS A 245 16.01 -12.92 37.55
N LYS A 246 16.75 -13.41 38.55
CA LYS A 246 17.16 -14.81 38.62
C LYS A 246 16.07 -15.60 39.33
N VAL A 247 15.68 -16.74 38.76
CA VAL A 247 14.65 -17.63 39.30
C VAL A 247 15.16 -19.07 39.39
N SER A 248 14.65 -19.81 40.36
CA SER A 248 14.94 -21.24 40.54
C SER A 248 14.24 -22.10 39.49
N ALA A 249 14.70 -23.34 39.31
CA ALA A 249 13.93 -24.34 38.56
C ALA A 249 12.53 -24.52 39.16
N GLY A 250 11.54 -24.87 38.33
CA GLY A 250 10.14 -24.98 38.75
C GLY A 250 9.35 -23.67 38.83
N THR A 251 9.96 -22.51 38.53
CA THR A 251 9.26 -21.21 38.58
C THR A 251 8.31 -21.05 37.38
N PRO A 252 7.00 -20.80 37.61
CA PRO A 252 6.07 -20.49 36.53
C PRO A 252 6.27 -19.05 36.02
N ILE A 253 6.15 -18.85 34.70
CA ILE A 253 6.28 -17.55 34.05
C ILE A 253 4.96 -17.17 33.38
N SER A 254 4.53 -15.92 33.60
CA SER A 254 3.34 -15.31 33.01
C SER A 254 2.01 -16.00 33.38
N TYR A 255 0.93 -15.54 32.76
CA TYR A 255 -0.44 -16.03 32.98
C TYR A 255 -0.60 -17.49 32.58
N GLY A 256 -1.48 -18.21 33.31
CA GLY A 256 -1.80 -19.61 33.02
C GLY A 256 -0.68 -20.60 33.30
N LYS A 257 0.50 -20.13 33.74
CA LYS A 257 1.68 -20.96 34.04
C LYS A 257 2.06 -21.88 32.87
N THR A 258 1.89 -21.40 31.64
CA THR A 258 2.12 -22.16 30.39
C THR A 258 3.59 -22.37 30.09
N PHE A 259 4.49 -21.71 30.82
CA PHE A 259 5.91 -21.99 30.84
C PHE A 259 6.39 -22.13 32.29
N ILE A 260 7.19 -23.17 32.54
CA ILE A 260 7.82 -23.45 33.83
C ILE A 260 9.31 -23.67 33.56
N THR A 261 10.16 -22.93 34.28
CA THR A 261 11.62 -23.02 34.10
C THR A 261 12.14 -24.41 34.46
N ARG A 262 12.94 -25.04 33.59
CA ARG A 262 13.54 -26.36 33.83
C ARG A 262 14.84 -26.33 34.65
N LYS A 263 15.49 -25.17 34.71
CA LYS A 263 16.76 -24.93 35.42
C LYS A 263 16.74 -23.54 36.04
N ARG A 264 17.76 -23.22 36.85
CA ARG A 264 18.00 -21.84 37.28
C ARG A 264 18.16 -20.95 36.04
N SER A 265 17.34 -19.91 35.94
CA SER A 265 17.26 -19.06 34.75
C SER A 265 17.30 -17.59 35.12
N THR A 266 17.83 -16.77 34.22
CA THR A 266 17.64 -15.31 34.23
C THR A 266 16.47 -14.99 33.32
N ILE A 267 15.47 -14.28 33.84
CA ILE A 267 14.28 -13.87 33.11
C ILE A 267 14.34 -12.36 32.90
N ALA A 268 14.28 -11.94 31.64
CA ALA A 268 14.14 -10.55 31.24
C ALA A 268 12.67 -10.22 30.99
N THR A 269 12.17 -9.15 31.61
CA THR A 269 10.86 -8.57 31.25
C THR A 269 11.11 -7.41 30.28
N ILE A 270 10.45 -7.44 29.14
CA ILE A 270 10.57 -6.46 28.07
C ILE A 270 9.30 -5.60 28.04
N ALA A 271 9.43 -4.28 27.84
CA ALA A 271 8.31 -3.34 27.79
C ALA A 271 7.53 -3.39 26.45
N LEU A 272 7.17 -4.59 25.98
CA LEU A 272 6.46 -4.80 24.73
C LEU A 272 5.37 -5.86 24.92
N GLY A 273 4.15 -5.56 24.51
CA GLY A 273 3.01 -6.47 24.59
C GLY A 273 2.09 -6.41 23.37
N TYR A 274 0.98 -7.13 23.47
CA TYR A 274 0.00 -7.23 22.38
C TYR A 274 -0.75 -5.92 22.11
N ALA A 275 -0.86 -5.04 23.10
CA ALA A 275 -1.41 -3.69 22.92
C ALA A 275 -0.55 -2.83 21.99
N ASP A 276 0.76 -3.11 21.92
CA ASP A 276 1.71 -2.46 21.02
C ASP A 276 1.72 -3.11 19.61
N GLY A 277 0.94 -4.17 19.40
CA GLY A 277 0.89 -4.94 18.15
C GLY A 277 1.73 -6.23 18.14
N TYR A 278 2.40 -6.58 19.25
CA TYR A 278 3.14 -7.85 19.34
C TYR A 278 2.18 -9.03 19.59
N SER A 279 1.87 -9.78 18.52
CA SER A 279 0.81 -10.80 18.53
C SER A 279 0.91 -11.78 19.71
N ARG A 280 -0.19 -11.95 20.45
CA ARG A 280 -0.31 -12.96 21.52
C ARG A 280 -0.06 -14.39 21.03
N LYS A 281 -0.22 -14.66 19.72
CA LYS A 281 0.09 -15.96 19.11
C LYS A 281 1.59 -16.32 19.20
N LEU A 282 2.47 -15.35 19.46
CA LEU A 282 3.90 -15.57 19.70
C LEU A 282 4.21 -16.07 21.12
N SER A 283 3.21 -16.24 21.99
CA SER A 283 3.43 -16.81 23.32
C SER A 283 4.12 -18.19 23.22
N ASN A 284 5.22 -18.38 23.96
CA ASN A 284 6.05 -19.59 23.96
C ASN A 284 6.75 -19.96 22.64
N ILE A 285 6.67 -19.15 21.57
CA ILE A 285 7.33 -19.42 20.28
C ILE A 285 8.06 -18.23 19.67
N GLY A 286 7.78 -17.01 20.15
CA GLY A 286 8.46 -15.80 19.71
C GLY A 286 9.90 -15.77 20.20
N GLU A 287 10.75 -15.05 19.48
CA GLU A 287 12.14 -14.79 19.87
C GLU A 287 12.44 -13.31 19.68
N VAL A 288 13.38 -12.81 20.49
CA VAL A 288 13.98 -11.48 20.35
C VAL A 288 15.50 -11.60 20.23
N LEU A 289 16.17 -10.52 19.81
CA LEU A 289 17.62 -10.43 19.84
C LEU A 289 18.06 -9.58 21.04
N ILE A 290 18.88 -10.15 21.92
CA ILE A 290 19.54 -9.46 23.03
C ILE A 290 21.04 -9.63 22.83
N GLU A 291 21.78 -8.53 22.69
CA GLU A 291 23.23 -8.55 22.41
C GLU A 291 23.62 -9.43 21.21
N GLY A 292 22.76 -9.45 20.18
CA GLY A 292 22.97 -10.25 18.96
C GLY A 292 22.62 -11.74 19.10
N GLN A 293 22.20 -12.20 20.28
CA GLN A 293 21.80 -13.58 20.52
C GLN A 293 20.27 -13.72 20.58
N ARG A 294 19.76 -14.83 20.05
CA ARG A 294 18.32 -15.15 20.12
C ARG A 294 17.95 -15.55 21.54
N ALA A 295 16.94 -14.88 22.09
CA ALA A 295 16.33 -15.19 23.37
C ALA A 295 14.83 -15.47 23.17
N PRO A 296 14.35 -16.68 23.52
CA PRO A 296 12.93 -17.02 23.50
C PRO A 296 12.16 -16.41 24.69
#